data_AF-A0A087H452-F1
#
_entry.id   AF-A0A087H452-F1
#
_cell.length_a   1.000
_cell.length_b   1.000
_cell.length_c   1.000
_cell.angle_alpha   90.00
_cell.angle_beta   90.00
_cell.angle_gamma   90.00
#
_symmetry.space_group_name_H-M   'P 1'
#
loop_
_entity.id
_entity.type
_entity.pdbx_description
1 polymer ?
#
loop_
_entity_poly.entity_id
_entity_poly.type
_entity_poly.pdbx_seq_one_letter_code
_entity_poly.pdbx_strand_id
1 'polypeptide(L)' 'MSIFNTEDYNTTIAFYWAPFLVESNADPPDKRDGKIEPIIIPQSISKHGEYWKDADYLVFNTYIWWTRHSKIKVL' A
#
# COMPACT_ATOMS: atom_id res chain seq x y z
N MET A 1 5.05 1.43 -8.01
CA MET A 1 3.75 1.85 -8.57
C MET A 1 3.66 1.24 -9.95
N SER A 2 2.54 0.62 -10.26
CA SER A 2 2.27 0.10 -11.60
C SER A 2 1.21 1.00 -12.24
N ILE A 3 1.37 1.34 -13.51
CA ILE A 3 0.52 2.28 -14.23
C ILE A 3 0.09 1.62 -15.53
N PHE A 4 -1.21 1.69 -15.81
CA PHE A 4 -1.81 1.29 -17.07
C PHE A 4 -2.59 2.48 -17.64
N ASN A 5 -2.34 2.82 -18.90
CA ASN A 5 -2.96 3.96 -19.57
C ASN A 5 -3.80 3.48 -20.75
N THR A 6 -4.93 4.15 -20.97
CA THR A 6 -5.76 3.98 -22.17
C THR A 6 -5.83 5.31 -22.91
N GLU A 7 -5.39 5.33 -24.17
CA GLU A 7 -5.33 6.56 -24.97
C GLU A 7 -6.73 7.01 -25.40
N ASP A 8 -7.57 6.06 -25.83
CA ASP A 8 -8.93 6.33 -26.35
C ASP A 8 -9.85 7.05 -25.34
N TYR A 9 -9.58 6.87 -24.05
CA TYR A 9 -10.38 7.43 -22.95
C TYR A 9 -9.60 8.39 -22.06
N ASN A 10 -8.33 8.67 -22.39
CA ASN A 10 -7.41 9.44 -21.54
C ASN A 10 -7.49 9.01 -20.06
N THR A 11 -7.57 7.69 -19.82
CA THR A 11 -7.80 7.12 -18.49
C THR A 11 -6.56 6.38 -18.00
N THR A 12 -6.21 6.63 -16.74
CA THR A 12 -5.07 6.00 -16.05
C THR A 12 -5.58 5.10 -14.93
N ILE A 13 -5.12 3.86 -14.89
CA ILE A 13 -5.34 2.92 -13.79
C ILE A 13 -3.99 2.69 -13.10
N ALA A 14 -3.90 3.02 -11.81
CA ALA A 14 -2.68 2.88 -11.05
C ALA A 14 -2.84 1.91 -9.87
N PHE A 15 -1.80 1.12 -9.63
CA PHE A 15 -1.66 0.30 -8.43
C PHE A 15 -0.48 0.79 -7.60
N TYR A 16 -0.80 1.20 -6.37
CA TYR A 16 0.17 1.58 -5.34
C TYR A 16 0.24 0.51 -4.26
N TRP A 17 1.46 0.06 -3.94
CA TRP A 17 1.66 -0.96 -2.91
C TRP A 17 1.73 -0.33 -1.52
N ALA A 18 0.70 -0.58 -0.71
CA ALA A 18 0.67 -0.25 0.72
C ALA A 18 -0.18 -1.32 1.46
N PRO A 19 0.40 -2.48 1.81
CA PRO A 19 -0.37 -3.65 2.27
C PRO A 19 -1.11 -3.40 3.58
N PHE A 20 -0.60 -2.49 4.41
CA PHE A 20 -1.20 -2.05 5.67
C PHE A 20 -1.80 -0.63 5.60
N LEU A 21 -1.78 0.02 4.42
CA LEU A 21 -2.07 1.44 4.16
C LEU A 21 -1.14 2.43 4.88
N VAL A 22 -0.89 2.24 6.17
CA VAL A 22 0.11 2.97 6.96
C VAL A 22 1.53 2.51 6.63
N GLU A 23 2.52 3.29 7.03
CA GLU A 23 3.92 2.91 6.88
C GLU A 23 4.22 1.59 7.61
N SER A 24 4.98 0.73 6.92
CA SER A 24 5.37 -0.57 7.42
C SER A 24 6.74 -1.00 6.91
N ASN A 25 7.39 -1.92 7.62
CA ASN A 25 8.61 -2.56 7.12
C ASN A 25 8.37 -3.48 5.90
N ALA A 26 7.12 -3.68 5.47
CA ALA A 26 6.71 -4.48 4.32
C ALA A 26 6.46 -3.66 3.04
N ASP A 27 6.64 -2.34 3.09
CA ASP A 27 6.49 -1.46 1.93
C ASP A 27 7.61 -1.61 0.88
N PRO A 28 8.90 -1.80 1.26
CA PRO A 28 10.00 -1.93 0.30
C PRO A 28 9.82 -3.13 -0.65
N PRO A 29 10.13 -3.02 -1.95
CA PRO A 29 9.96 -4.09 -2.94
C PRO A 29 10.58 -5.44 -2.56
N ASP A 30 11.75 -5.43 -1.93
CA ASP A 30 12.48 -6.63 -1.49
C ASP A 30 11.86 -7.32 -0.27
N LYS A 31 10.87 -6.70 0.38
CA LYS A 31 10.16 -7.22 1.56
C LYS A 31 8.76 -7.75 1.27
N ARG A 32 8.34 -7.73 0.01
CA ARG A 32 6.96 -8.06 -0.41
C ARG A 32 6.66 -9.56 -0.52
N ASP A 33 7.64 -10.42 -0.28
CA ASP A 33 7.43 -11.88 -0.21
C ASP A 33 6.67 -12.31 1.06
N GLY A 34 6.60 -11.41 2.05
CA GLY A 34 5.95 -11.57 3.34
C GLY A 34 6.52 -12.71 4.18
N LYS A 35 7.84 -12.94 4.07
CA LYS A 35 8.60 -13.75 5.03
C LYS A 35 9.01 -12.96 6.26
N ILE A 36 8.99 -11.62 6.19
CA ILE A 36 9.27 -10.78 7.35
C ILE A 36 8.03 -10.68 8.24
N GLU A 37 8.27 -10.57 9.55
CA GLU A 37 7.22 -10.20 10.48
C GLU A 37 6.91 -8.71 10.33
N PRO A 38 5.64 -8.33 10.08
CA PRO A 38 5.26 -6.96 9.81
C PRO A 38 5.30 -6.11 11.08
N ILE A 39 5.89 -4.92 10.94
CA ILE A 39 5.85 -3.84 11.92
C ILE A 39 5.17 -2.66 11.24
N ILE A 40 4.09 -2.16 11.83
CA ILE A 40 3.33 -1.02 11.32
C ILE A 40 3.51 0.21 12.20
N ILE A 41 3.36 1.40 11.62
CA ILE A 41 3.32 2.69 12.34
C ILE A 41 1.91 3.29 12.13
N PRO A 42 0.92 3.00 13.00
CA PRO A 42 -0.50 3.28 12.72
C PRO A 42 -0.85 4.74 12.48
N GLN A 43 -0.05 5.66 13.00
CA GLN A 43 -0.26 7.11 12.86
C GLN A 43 0.61 7.74 11.75
N SER A 44 1.34 6.92 10.98
CA SER A 44 2.17 7.39 9.87
C SER A 44 1.58 6.92 8.54
N ILE A 45 0.94 7.84 7.82
CA ILE A 45 0.32 7.57 6.50
C ILE A 45 0.71 8.60 5.44
N SER A 46 1.18 9.78 5.85
CA SER A 46 1.37 10.94 4.97
C SER A 46 2.30 10.65 3.80
N LYS A 47 3.37 9.86 4.01
CA LYS A 47 4.30 9.47 2.95
C LYS A 47 3.63 8.69 1.82
N HIS A 48 2.70 7.78 2.14
CA HIS A 48 1.90 7.10 1.13
C HIS A 48 0.87 8.05 0.52
N GLY A 49 0.27 8.91 1.34
CA GLY A 49 -0.69 9.93 0.92
C GLY A 49 -0.19 10.83 -0.21
N GLU A 50 1.10 11.18 -0.23
CA GLU A 50 1.70 11.96 -1.33
C GLU A 50 1.51 11.33 -2.71
N TYR A 51 1.40 10.00 -2.81
CA TYR A 51 1.19 9.28 -4.07
C TYR A 51 -0.29 9.10 -4.44
N TRP A 52 -1.20 9.40 -3.52
CA TRP A 52 -2.64 9.25 -3.70
C TRP A 52 -3.33 10.58 -4.00
N LYS A 53 -2.63 11.69 -3.74
CA LYS A 53 -3.09 13.03 -4.11
C LYS A 53 -3.40 13.06 -5.61
N ASP A 54 -4.42 13.84 -5.94
CA ASP A 54 -4.89 14.09 -7.31
C ASP A 54 -5.56 12.91 -8.03
N ALA A 55 -5.69 11.75 -7.40
CA ALA A 55 -6.51 10.66 -7.96
C ALA A 55 -8.00 11.05 -7.94
N ASP A 56 -8.67 10.94 -9.09
CA ASP A 56 -10.13 11.17 -9.19
C ASP A 56 -10.93 10.14 -8.36
N TYR A 57 -10.43 8.90 -8.34
CA TYR A 57 -11.02 7.79 -7.60
C TYR A 57 -9.92 7.03 -6.83
N LEU A 58 -10.14 6.83 -5.54
CA LEU A 58 -9.28 6.02 -4.68
C LEU A 58 -10.04 4.79 -4.19
N VAL A 59 -9.45 3.62 -4.39
CA VAL A 59 -9.99 2.34 -3.92
C VAL A 59 -8.97 1.71 -2.98
N PHE A 60 -9.30 1.67 -1.70
CA PHE A 60 -8.44 1.09 -0.67
C PHE A 60 -8.86 -0.35 -0.34
N ASN A 61 -7.87 -1.20 -0.08
CA ASN A 61 -8.08 -2.53 0.47
C ASN A 61 -6.91 -2.86 1.40
N THR A 62 -7.21 -3.41 2.57
CA THR A 62 -6.22 -4.01 3.45
C THR A 62 -6.86 -5.11 4.28
N TYR A 63 -6.32 -6.34 4.22
CA TYR A 63 -6.80 -7.47 5.02
C TYR A 63 -5.79 -8.62 5.11
N ILE A 64 -5.43 -9.23 3.97
CA ILE A 64 -4.70 -10.51 3.97
C ILE A 64 -3.38 -10.47 4.76
N TRP A 65 -2.67 -9.34 4.71
CA TRP A 65 -1.42 -9.11 5.44
C TRP A 65 -1.59 -9.07 6.97
N TRP A 66 -2.76 -8.64 7.46
CA TRP A 66 -3.11 -8.67 8.89
C TRP A 66 -3.31 -10.08 9.43
N THR A 67 -3.69 -11.02 8.56
CA THR A 67 -4.04 -12.41 8.94
C THR A 67 -2.84 -13.35 8.98
N ARG A 68 -1.66 -12.92 8.48
CA ARG A 68 -0.47 -13.79 8.38
C ARG A 68 0.18 -14.10 9.73
N HIS A 69 -0.11 -13.28 10.74
CA HIS A 69 0.39 -13.44 12.10
C HIS A 69 -0.76 -13.30 13.10
N SER A 70 -0.70 -14.03 14.20
CA SER A 70 -1.72 -13.95 15.26
C SER A 70 -1.74 -12.59 15.99
N LYS A 71 -0.67 -11.81 15.85
CA LYS A 71 -0.50 -10.46 16.42
C LYS A 71 0.26 -9.59 15.42
N ILE A 72 0.04 -8.29 15.49
CA ILE A 72 0.76 -7.29 14.70
C ILE A 72 1.67 -6.49 15.64
N LYS A 73 2.91 -6.26 15.21
CA LYS A 73 3.84 -5.39 15.91
C LYS A 73 3.58 -3.95 15.51
N VAL A 74 3.55 -3.08 16.50
CA VAL A 74 3.30 -1.65 16.35
C VAL A 74 4.52 -0.90 16.88
N LEU A 75 4.97 0.11 16.14
CA LEU A 75 6.00 1.06 16.56
C LEU A 75 5.37 2.39 16.97
#